data_AF-A0A1F3WTJ4-F1
#
_entry.id   AF-A0A1F3WTJ4-F1
#
_cell.length_a   1.000
_cell.length_b   1.000
_cell.length_c   1.000
_cell.angle_alpha   90.00
_cell.angle_beta   90.00
_cell.angle_gamma   90.00
#
_symmetry.space_group_name_H-M   'P 1'
#
loop_
_entity.id
_entity.type
_entity.pdbx_description
1 polymer ?
#
loop_
_entity_poly.entity_id
_entity_poly.type
_entity_poly.pdbx_seq_one_letter_code
_entity_poly.pdbx_strand_id
1 'polypeptide(L)'
;MKILFLTHSFNSLAQRLYIELTRRGHEVSIEFDINDAVTTQAVELYRPELIVAPFLKRAIPEAVWRNHVCFVVHPGIVGDRGPSALDWAIMRDCAEWGVTVLQANGEMDGGDIWAAETFPMRLAKKSSLYRNEVSEAAVRAVLAAVGHYCSGNFKPQPLDYSRSEVHGRLHAPIRQADRAIDWRRDDTRTVLKKIHAADGFPGVLDTLCGGAYYLFDACAEGTLRGSQPGAIIAQRNGAICRATLDGAVWIGHLKLKAGGAIEQSGLSSTNSLESYSPIPPPTPPLKGGGCAAMFAFHPPFQGEGWGGDGLNSASEQSGLKLPATLALGEHLADIPEAPLDPFSPCSGETYRDIWFEQKNNVGYLHFNFYNGAMSSLQCERLREAYITATQRDVRLIVLMGGADFWSNGIHLNCIEAAASPADESWRNINAMNDLARAIATTDSQITIAALQGNAGAGGVFLSLAADRVYAREGVVFNPHYKGRATCMARNTGPTCCRSAWARRGRRR
;
A
#
# COMPACT_ATOMS: atom_id res chain seq x y z
N MET A 1 -1.28 26.41 -17.23
CA MET A 1 -0.25 25.76 -18.05
C MET A 1 -0.54 24.29 -18.22
N LYS A 2 -0.01 23.71 -19.30
CA LYS A 2 -0.03 22.28 -19.63
C LYS A 2 1.15 21.57 -18.98
N ILE A 3 0.85 20.66 -18.07
CA ILE A 3 1.84 19.87 -17.34
C ILE A 3 1.71 18.40 -17.76
N LEU A 4 2.81 17.79 -18.18
CA LEU A 4 2.86 16.35 -18.43
C LEU A 4 3.46 15.64 -17.23
N PHE A 5 2.74 14.65 -16.69
CA PHE A 5 3.30 13.71 -15.75
C PHE A 5 3.98 12.57 -16.49
N LEU A 6 5.26 12.35 -16.21
CA LEU A 6 5.97 11.12 -16.59
C LEU A 6 6.11 10.25 -15.34
N THR A 7 5.42 9.11 -15.32
CA THR A 7 5.40 8.27 -14.12
C THR A 7 5.41 6.79 -14.45
N HIS A 8 6.14 5.97 -13.70
CA HIS A 8 6.13 4.52 -13.88
C HIS A 8 4.76 3.91 -13.53
N SER A 9 4.08 4.50 -12.54
CA SER A 9 2.70 4.16 -12.21
C SER A 9 1.96 5.37 -11.67
N PHE A 10 0.63 5.38 -11.79
CA PHE A 10 -0.18 6.46 -11.23
C PHE A 10 -0.43 6.21 -9.75
N ASN A 11 0.67 6.24 -8.99
CA ASN A 11 0.74 5.89 -7.57
C ASN A 11 0.10 6.95 -6.67
N SER A 12 0.22 6.75 -5.35
CA SER A 12 -0.38 7.63 -4.35
C SER A 12 0.09 9.10 -4.47
N LEU A 13 1.39 9.32 -4.65
CA LEU A 13 1.97 10.65 -4.81
C LEU A 13 1.53 11.31 -6.13
N ALA A 14 1.59 10.58 -7.24
CA ALA A 14 1.15 11.09 -8.54
C ALA A 14 -0.34 11.49 -8.52
N GLN A 15 -1.22 10.70 -7.89
CA GLN A 15 -2.62 11.05 -7.70
C GLN A 15 -2.80 12.32 -6.86
N ARG A 16 -2.06 12.44 -5.75
CA ARG A 16 -2.12 13.63 -4.90
C ARG A 16 -1.68 14.89 -5.67
N LEU A 17 -0.54 14.85 -6.34
CA LEU A 17 -0.04 15.98 -7.13
C LEU A 17 -0.98 16.33 -8.30
N TYR A 18 -1.56 15.32 -8.96
CA TYR A 18 -2.57 15.54 -9.99
C TYR A 18 -3.75 16.35 -9.47
N ILE A 19 -4.30 16.00 -8.30
CA ILE A 19 -5.40 16.72 -7.67
C ILE A 19 -4.98 18.15 -7.32
N GLU A 20 -3.80 18.35 -6.71
CA GLU A 20 -3.35 19.68 -6.28
C GLU A 20 -3.12 20.64 -7.45
N LEU A 21 -2.53 20.17 -8.55
CA LEU A 21 -2.25 20.97 -9.74
C LEU A 21 -3.54 21.25 -10.53
N THR A 22 -4.39 20.25 -10.74
CA THR A 22 -5.66 20.46 -11.46
C THR A 22 -6.59 21.43 -10.72
N ARG A 23 -6.66 21.36 -9.38
CA ARG A 23 -7.43 22.32 -8.56
C ARG A 23 -6.94 23.76 -8.66
N ARG A 24 -5.69 23.96 -9.06
CA ARG A 24 -5.06 25.28 -9.28
C ARG A 24 -5.18 25.74 -10.74
N GLY A 25 -5.95 25.04 -11.57
CA GLY A 25 -6.23 25.42 -12.96
C GLY A 25 -5.14 25.00 -13.95
N HIS A 26 -4.22 24.10 -13.55
CA HIS A 26 -3.29 23.49 -14.49
C HIS A 26 -3.98 22.37 -15.28
N GLU A 27 -3.69 22.27 -16.57
CA GLU A 27 -4.08 21.12 -17.39
C GLU A 27 -3.00 20.05 -17.19
N VAL A 28 -3.39 18.87 -16.69
CA VAL A 28 -2.43 17.80 -16.38
C VAL A 28 -2.76 16.55 -17.19
N SER A 29 -1.82 16.13 -18.04
CA SER A 29 -1.86 14.82 -18.73
C SER A 29 -0.89 13.85 -18.06
N ILE A 30 -1.15 12.55 -18.19
CA ILE A 30 -0.35 11.48 -17.58
C ILE A 30 0.13 10.55 -18.69
N GLU A 31 1.43 10.33 -18.73
CA GLU A 31 2.05 9.29 -19.55
C GLU A 31 2.79 8.29 -18.66
N PHE A 32 2.65 7.01 -18.99
CA PHE A 32 3.39 5.96 -18.29
C PHE A 32 4.79 5.82 -18.88
N ASP A 33 5.82 5.85 -18.02
CA ASP A 33 7.21 5.66 -18.44
C ASP A 33 7.47 4.17 -18.78
N ILE A 34 7.15 3.80 -20.03
CA ILE A 34 7.30 2.45 -20.58
C ILE A 34 8.63 2.33 -21.33
N ASN A 35 8.86 3.21 -22.31
CA ASN A 35 10.10 3.31 -23.09
C ASN A 35 10.30 4.75 -23.64
N ASP A 36 11.49 5.00 -24.20
CA ASP A 36 11.88 6.33 -24.69
C ASP A 36 11.01 6.84 -25.85
N ALA A 37 10.60 5.95 -26.75
CA ALA A 37 9.78 6.31 -27.91
C ALA A 37 8.38 6.78 -27.49
N VAL A 38 7.74 6.05 -26.57
CA VAL A 38 6.43 6.42 -26.00
C VAL A 38 6.53 7.76 -25.27
N THR A 39 7.58 7.95 -24.47
CA THR A 39 7.80 9.21 -23.74
C THR A 39 7.96 10.40 -24.70
N THR A 40 8.76 10.23 -25.76
CA THR A 40 9.00 11.28 -26.76
C THR A 40 7.71 11.60 -27.51
N GLN A 41 6.96 10.59 -27.94
CA GLN A 41 5.68 10.74 -28.63
C GLN A 41 4.66 11.48 -27.76
N ALA A 42 4.57 11.18 -26.46
CA ALA A 42 3.66 11.86 -25.55
C ALA A 42 3.98 13.36 -25.42
N VAL A 43 5.26 13.71 -25.37
CA VAL A 43 5.71 15.11 -25.36
C VAL A 43 5.36 15.82 -26.66
N GLU A 44 5.58 15.20 -27.81
CA GLU A 44 5.25 15.76 -29.13
C GLU A 44 3.74 15.99 -29.33
N LEU A 45 2.92 15.02 -28.90
CA LEU A 45 1.46 15.09 -28.99
C LEU A 45 0.88 16.11 -28.02
N TYR A 46 1.33 16.09 -26.77
CA TYR A 46 0.76 16.92 -25.73
C TYR A 46 1.32 18.34 -25.72
N ARG A 47 2.56 18.55 -26.18
CA ARG A 47 3.27 19.84 -26.15
C ARG A 47 3.19 20.51 -24.76
N PRO A 48 3.74 19.86 -23.72
CA PRO A 48 3.72 20.41 -22.36
C PRO A 48 4.58 21.67 -22.25
N GLU A 49 4.18 22.59 -21.38
CA GLU A 49 5.04 23.70 -20.93
C GLU A 49 6.02 23.20 -19.87
N LEU A 50 5.57 22.29 -19.00
CA LEU A 50 6.37 21.72 -17.92
C LEU A 50 6.17 20.20 -17.85
N ILE A 51 7.23 19.46 -17.55
CA ILE A 51 7.17 18.04 -17.27
C ILE A 51 7.44 17.83 -15.78
N VAL A 52 6.62 17.01 -15.11
CA VAL A 52 6.82 16.62 -13.71
C VAL A 52 6.89 15.10 -13.63
N ALA A 53 7.92 14.59 -12.97
CA ALA A 53 8.20 13.19 -12.78
C ALA A 53 8.06 12.83 -11.30
N PRO A 54 6.82 12.53 -10.83
CA PRO A 54 6.57 12.24 -9.43
C PRO A 54 7.07 10.86 -8.99
N PHE A 55 7.23 9.93 -9.93
CA PHE A 55 7.73 8.58 -9.66
C PHE A 55 8.26 7.92 -10.94
N LEU A 56 9.59 7.88 -11.11
CA LEU A 56 10.23 7.22 -12.25
C LEU A 56 11.05 6.00 -11.82
N LYS A 57 11.37 5.13 -12.77
CA LYS A 57 12.35 4.05 -12.59
C LYS A 57 13.45 4.06 -13.64
N ARG A 58 13.27 4.82 -14.71
CA ARG A 58 14.23 5.00 -15.80
C ARG A 58 14.52 6.50 -15.95
N ALA A 59 15.66 6.80 -16.55
CA ALA A 59 16.02 8.18 -16.86
C ALA A 59 15.05 8.75 -17.91
N ILE A 60 14.71 10.03 -17.78
CA ILE A 60 13.99 10.75 -18.83
C ILE A 60 14.89 10.80 -20.07
N PRO A 61 14.38 10.55 -21.29
CA PRO A 61 15.20 10.59 -22.50
C PRO A 61 15.87 11.94 -22.72
N GLU A 62 17.10 11.93 -23.21
CA GLU A 62 17.88 13.15 -23.50
C GLU A 62 17.18 14.12 -24.44
N ALA A 63 16.52 13.59 -25.47
CA ALA A 63 15.73 14.38 -26.41
C ALA A 63 14.57 15.14 -25.72
N VAL A 64 14.12 14.70 -24.55
CA VAL A 64 13.05 15.35 -23.79
C VAL A 64 13.61 16.41 -22.85
N TRP A 65 14.51 16.04 -21.92
CA TRP A 65 14.97 16.98 -20.89
C TRP A 65 15.89 18.08 -21.40
N ARG A 66 16.52 17.92 -22.57
CA ARG A 66 17.26 19.02 -23.23
C ARG A 66 16.34 20.10 -23.80
N ASN A 67 15.10 19.74 -24.15
CA ASN A 67 14.17 20.62 -24.85
C ASN A 67 13.00 21.09 -23.97
N HIS A 68 12.80 20.48 -22.80
CA HIS A 68 11.74 20.82 -21.85
C HIS A 68 12.28 20.84 -20.43
N VAL A 69 11.79 21.76 -19.61
CA VAL A 69 12.05 21.72 -18.16
C VAL A 69 11.33 20.51 -17.58
N CYS A 70 12.11 19.63 -16.95
CA CYS A 70 11.63 18.39 -16.35
C CYS A 70 11.95 18.39 -14.86
N PHE A 71 10.93 18.45 -14.02
CA PHE A 71 11.05 18.33 -12.57
C PHE A 71 11.02 16.87 -12.15
N VAL A 72 12.07 16.39 -11.49
CA VAL A 72 12.13 15.08 -10.84
C VAL A 72 11.85 15.28 -9.36
N VAL A 73 10.85 14.57 -8.83
CA VAL A 73 10.52 14.58 -7.40
C VAL A 73 11.32 13.48 -6.71
N HIS A 74 12.40 13.88 -6.04
CA HIS A 74 13.28 12.96 -5.32
C HIS A 74 12.90 12.87 -3.85
N PRO A 75 12.56 11.70 -3.29
CA PRO A 75 12.22 11.53 -1.88
C PRO A 75 13.47 11.51 -0.97
N GLY A 76 14.31 12.53 -1.13
CA GLY A 76 15.55 12.74 -0.39
C GLY A 76 15.83 14.22 -0.16
N ILE A 77 16.62 14.50 0.89
CA ILE A 77 17.14 15.84 1.19
C ILE A 77 18.08 16.32 0.09
N VAL A 78 18.41 17.62 0.11
CA VAL A 78 19.33 18.20 -0.88
C VAL A 78 20.67 17.44 -0.90
N GLY A 79 21.09 17.07 -2.11
CA GLY A 79 22.31 16.30 -2.38
C GLY A 79 22.17 14.79 -2.24
N ASP A 80 21.03 14.28 -1.76
CA ASP A 80 20.75 12.86 -1.73
C ASP A 80 20.46 12.36 -3.14
N ARG A 81 21.04 11.22 -3.51
CA ARG A 81 20.95 10.69 -4.87
C ARG A 81 20.85 9.18 -4.89
N GLY A 82 20.08 8.67 -5.85
CA GLY A 82 19.95 7.27 -6.13
C GLY A 82 18.60 6.67 -5.70
N PRO A 83 18.32 5.43 -6.14
CA PRO A 83 16.98 4.87 -6.16
C PRO A 83 16.43 4.44 -4.80
N SER A 84 17.21 4.49 -3.72
CA SER A 84 16.85 3.90 -2.41
C SER A 84 16.99 4.91 -1.26
N ALA A 85 16.72 6.18 -1.55
CA ALA A 85 16.82 7.31 -0.62
C ALA A 85 16.16 7.02 0.75
N LEU A 86 14.86 6.77 0.75
CA LEU A 86 14.09 6.57 1.99
C LEU A 86 14.46 5.26 2.70
N ASP A 87 14.82 4.21 1.95
CA ASP A 87 15.31 2.95 2.50
C ASP A 87 16.60 3.17 3.31
N TRP A 88 17.56 3.93 2.75
CA TRP A 88 18.79 4.28 3.45
C TRP A 88 18.56 5.20 4.63
N ALA A 89 17.65 6.17 4.50
CA ALA A 89 17.31 7.08 5.59
C ALA A 89 16.78 6.31 6.82
N ILE A 90 15.90 5.34 6.61
CA ILE A 90 15.38 4.48 7.69
C ILE A 90 16.50 3.59 8.23
N MET A 91 17.27 2.91 7.37
CA MET A 91 18.33 1.99 7.79
C MET A 91 19.44 2.67 8.63
N ARG A 92 19.67 3.97 8.42
CA ARG A 92 20.68 4.77 9.13
C ARG A 92 20.14 5.56 10.31
N ASP A 93 18.88 5.38 10.68
CA ASP A 93 18.22 6.13 11.77
C ASP A 93 18.38 7.66 11.60
N CYS A 94 18.25 8.17 10.36
CA CYS A 94 18.28 9.61 10.12
C CYS A 94 17.18 10.30 10.94
N ALA A 95 17.52 11.35 11.68
CA ALA A 95 16.56 12.08 12.52
C ALA A 95 15.67 13.04 11.70
N GLU A 96 16.18 13.53 10.58
CA GLU A 96 15.49 14.39 9.63
C GLU A 96 15.69 13.83 8.22
N TRP A 97 14.67 14.00 7.38
CA TRP A 97 14.75 13.69 5.96
C TRP A 97 13.97 14.74 5.15
N GLY A 98 13.75 14.51 3.86
CA GLY A 98 13.10 15.51 3.02
C GLY A 98 12.76 15.04 1.62
N VAL A 99 12.29 16.00 0.82
CA VAL A 99 12.01 15.88 -0.60
C VAL A 99 12.69 17.03 -1.32
N THR A 100 13.27 16.72 -2.48
CA THR A 100 13.88 17.73 -3.35
C THR A 100 13.27 17.63 -4.74
N VAL A 101 12.91 18.79 -5.31
CA VAL A 101 12.48 18.91 -6.71
C VAL A 101 13.67 19.39 -7.52
N LEU A 102 14.16 18.52 -8.41
CA LEU A 102 15.39 18.68 -9.17
C LEU A 102 15.07 18.82 -10.66
N GLN A 103 15.89 19.56 -11.41
CA GLN A 103 15.79 19.58 -12.87
C GLN A 103 16.53 18.38 -13.48
N ALA A 104 15.93 17.65 -14.41
CA ALA A 104 16.67 16.61 -15.13
C ALA A 104 17.80 17.23 -15.99
N ASN A 105 19.03 16.70 -15.84
CA ASN A 105 20.23 17.15 -16.58
C ASN A 105 21.06 15.99 -17.15
N GLY A 106 20.53 14.77 -17.13
CA GLY A 106 21.24 13.54 -17.54
C GLY A 106 22.06 12.87 -16.44
N GLU A 107 22.30 13.55 -15.32
CA GLU A 107 22.93 12.96 -14.13
C GLU A 107 21.85 12.51 -13.12
N MET A 108 21.96 11.28 -12.60
CA MET A 108 20.98 10.73 -11.65
C MET A 108 20.91 11.59 -10.40
N ASP A 109 19.75 12.23 -10.19
CA ASP A 109 19.44 13.13 -9.07
C ASP A 109 20.48 14.25 -8.84
N GLY A 110 21.24 14.62 -9.88
CA GLY A 110 22.36 15.58 -9.78
C GLY A 110 22.03 16.97 -10.32
N GLY A 111 20.78 17.23 -10.67
CA GLY A 111 20.37 18.48 -11.30
C GLY A 111 20.17 19.65 -10.35
N ASP A 112 19.95 20.82 -10.94
CA ASP A 112 19.70 22.05 -10.19
C ASP A 112 18.40 21.94 -9.37
N ILE A 113 18.44 22.49 -8.16
CA ILE A 113 17.38 22.40 -7.16
C ILE A 113 16.38 23.54 -7.36
N TRP A 114 15.11 23.19 -7.56
CA TRP A 114 14.01 24.13 -7.72
C TRP A 114 13.27 24.44 -6.41
N ALA A 115 13.15 23.43 -5.54
CA ALA A 115 12.58 23.52 -4.21
C ALA A 115 13.01 22.32 -3.38
N ALA A 116 13.04 22.48 -2.06
CA ALA A 116 13.27 21.39 -1.12
C ALA A 116 12.46 21.61 0.16
N GLU A 117 12.04 20.52 0.79
CA GLU A 117 11.25 20.52 2.02
C GLU A 117 11.79 19.42 2.94
N THR A 118 11.98 19.71 4.23
CA THR A 118 12.44 18.73 5.23
C THR A 118 11.33 18.38 6.22
N PHE A 119 11.51 17.26 6.92
CA PHE A 119 10.61 16.79 7.96
C PHE A 119 11.33 15.86 8.96
N PRO A 120 10.88 15.82 10.23
CA PRO A 120 11.39 14.87 11.20
C PRO A 120 11.01 13.43 10.83
N MET A 121 11.95 12.50 11.00
CA MET A 121 11.73 11.08 10.71
C MET A 121 11.09 10.36 11.89
N ARG A 122 10.01 9.62 11.62
CA ARG A 122 9.44 8.65 12.56
C ARG A 122 10.08 7.28 12.35
N LEU A 123 10.15 6.48 13.42
CA LEU A 123 10.36 5.04 13.29
C LEU A 123 9.07 4.41 12.78
N ALA A 124 8.94 4.33 11.46
CA ALA A 124 7.74 3.85 10.78
C ALA A 124 8.07 3.15 9.47
N LYS A 125 7.11 2.37 8.98
CA LYS A 125 7.14 1.72 7.66
C LYS A 125 7.46 2.75 6.58
N LYS A 126 8.33 2.39 5.63
CA LYS A 126 8.66 3.20 4.46
C LYS A 126 7.41 3.64 3.70
N SER A 127 6.47 2.73 3.50
CA SER A 127 5.18 3.00 2.88
C SER A 127 4.34 4.04 3.63
N SER A 128 4.42 4.10 4.96
CA SER A 128 3.74 5.10 5.79
C SER A 128 4.42 6.48 5.66
N LEU A 129 5.75 6.53 5.77
CA LEU A 129 6.51 7.78 5.58
C LEU A 129 6.29 8.36 4.18
N TYR A 130 6.24 7.50 3.15
CA TYR A 130 5.98 7.91 1.78
C TYR A 130 4.60 8.57 1.61
N ARG A 131 3.57 8.01 2.26
CA ARG A 131 2.17 8.46 2.15
C ARG A 131 1.83 9.69 3.01
N ASN A 132 2.63 9.94 4.04
CA ASN A 132 2.43 11.06 4.95
C ASN A 132 3.50 12.12 4.68
N GLU A 133 4.62 12.09 5.40
CA GLU A 133 5.62 13.16 5.40
C GLU A 133 6.17 13.46 4.01
N VAL A 134 6.58 12.44 3.26
CA VAL A 134 7.13 12.60 1.90
C VAL A 134 6.06 13.18 0.97
N SER A 135 4.83 12.68 1.02
CA SER A 135 3.77 13.18 0.14
C SER A 135 3.41 14.64 0.44
N GLU A 136 3.31 15.03 1.71
CA GLU A 136 3.03 16.43 2.07
C GLU A 136 4.20 17.35 1.73
N ALA A 137 5.45 16.93 1.98
CA ALA A 137 6.65 17.67 1.60
C ALA A 137 6.76 17.81 0.07
N ALA A 138 6.50 16.73 -0.67
CA ALA A 138 6.51 16.74 -2.13
C ALA A 138 5.45 17.68 -2.71
N VAL A 139 4.24 17.72 -2.15
CA VAL A 139 3.22 18.68 -2.57
C VAL A 139 3.70 20.11 -2.40
N ARG A 140 4.24 20.46 -1.22
CA ARG A 140 4.77 21.82 -0.98
C ARG A 140 5.92 22.16 -1.92
N ALA A 141 6.89 21.27 -2.06
CA ALA A 141 8.05 21.47 -2.91
C ALA A 141 7.68 21.59 -4.40
N VAL A 142 6.78 20.73 -4.91
CA VAL A 142 6.33 20.79 -6.31
C VAL A 142 5.53 22.06 -6.56
N LEU A 143 4.62 22.45 -5.66
CA LEU A 143 3.87 23.70 -5.82
C LEU A 143 4.78 24.93 -5.80
N ALA A 144 5.79 24.94 -4.92
CA ALA A 144 6.81 26.00 -4.91
C ALA A 144 7.61 26.04 -6.22
N ALA A 145 8.10 24.88 -6.69
CA ALA A 145 8.85 24.77 -7.94
C ALA A 145 8.01 25.20 -9.17
N VAL A 146 6.74 24.81 -9.23
CA VAL A 146 5.81 25.25 -10.28
C VAL A 146 5.58 26.75 -10.20
N GLY A 147 5.40 27.32 -9.01
CA GLY A 147 5.29 28.76 -8.80
C GLY A 147 6.53 29.52 -9.27
N HIS A 148 7.72 29.02 -8.92
CA HIS A 148 9.01 29.54 -9.39
C HIS A 148 9.11 29.50 -10.92
N TYR A 149 8.70 28.38 -11.55
CA TYR A 149 8.69 28.24 -13.00
C TYR A 149 7.74 29.25 -13.66
N CYS A 150 6.52 29.41 -13.13
CA CYS A 150 5.55 30.40 -13.61
C CYS A 150 6.09 31.83 -13.55
N SER A 151 6.91 32.16 -12.55
CA SER A 151 7.44 33.50 -12.36
C SER A 151 8.44 33.93 -13.43
N GLY A 152 9.07 32.98 -14.13
CA GLY A 152 10.08 33.21 -15.17
C GLY A 152 11.42 33.79 -14.70
N ASN A 153 11.53 34.29 -13.46
CA ASN A 153 12.72 34.98 -12.94
C ASN A 153 13.52 34.16 -11.92
N PHE A 154 13.02 32.97 -11.56
CA PHE A 154 13.71 32.10 -10.62
C PHE A 154 14.90 31.39 -11.31
N LYS A 155 16.05 31.40 -10.64
CA LYS A 155 17.21 30.60 -11.04
C LYS A 155 17.35 29.42 -10.08
N PRO A 156 17.23 28.17 -10.55
CA PRO A 156 17.42 27.01 -9.69
C PRO A 156 18.86 26.95 -9.18
N GLN A 157 19.04 26.40 -7.99
CA GLN A 157 20.34 26.37 -7.31
C GLN A 157 21.13 25.15 -7.79
N PRO A 158 22.35 25.33 -8.33
CA PRO A 158 23.21 24.19 -8.64
C PRO A 158 23.50 23.36 -7.39
N LEU A 159 23.55 22.04 -7.55
CA LEU A 159 23.96 21.15 -6.47
C LEU A 159 25.45 21.34 -6.18
N ASP A 160 25.75 21.75 -4.94
CA ASP A 160 27.12 22.02 -4.49
C ASP A 160 27.38 21.37 -3.13
N TYR A 161 28.15 20.29 -3.13
CA TYR A 161 28.53 19.53 -1.94
C TYR A 161 29.54 20.26 -1.03
N SER A 162 30.09 21.40 -1.45
CA SER A 162 30.96 22.22 -0.58
C SER A 162 30.16 23.04 0.44
N ARG A 163 28.84 23.20 0.23
CA ARG A 163 27.94 23.94 1.12
C ARG A 163 27.60 23.11 2.35
N SER A 164 27.71 23.73 3.53
CA SER A 164 27.52 23.08 4.83
C SER A 164 26.12 22.48 5.05
N GLU A 165 25.11 23.05 4.40
CA GLU A 165 23.70 22.67 4.47
C GLU A 165 23.34 21.49 3.56
N VAL A 166 24.24 21.05 2.68
CA VAL A 166 24.03 19.90 1.79
C VAL A 166 24.51 18.64 2.50
N HIS A 167 23.56 17.91 3.09
CA HIS A 167 23.84 16.72 3.88
C HIS A 167 23.64 15.39 3.13
N GLY A 168 22.95 15.44 1.98
CA GLY A 168 22.73 14.25 1.16
C GLY A 168 24.00 13.78 0.46
N ARG A 169 23.95 12.55 -0.09
CA ARG A 169 25.05 11.99 -0.90
C ARG A 169 24.51 10.94 -1.87
N LEU A 170 25.33 10.56 -2.84
CA LEU A 170 25.04 9.41 -3.70
C LEU A 170 25.02 8.09 -2.92
N HIS A 171 24.02 7.26 -3.21
CA HIS A 171 23.85 5.95 -2.61
C HIS A 171 23.86 4.84 -3.66
N ALA A 172 24.48 3.71 -3.32
CA ALA A 172 24.25 2.47 -4.03
C ALA A 172 22.81 1.99 -3.78
N PRO A 173 22.19 1.28 -4.74
CA PRO A 173 20.93 0.58 -4.48
C PRO A 173 21.09 -0.38 -3.30
N ILE A 174 20.13 -0.37 -2.39
CA ILE A 174 20.13 -1.27 -1.24
C ILE A 174 19.77 -2.70 -1.68
N ARG A 175 20.49 -3.70 -1.18
CA ARG A 175 20.36 -5.11 -1.56
C ARG A 175 19.66 -5.91 -0.47
N GLN A 176 19.22 -7.13 -0.77
CA GLN A 176 18.68 -8.03 0.25
C GLN A 176 19.72 -8.38 1.32
N ALA A 177 21.00 -8.48 0.96
CA ALA A 177 22.08 -8.69 1.93
C ALA A 177 22.18 -7.56 2.97
N ASP A 178 21.93 -6.31 2.56
CA ASP A 178 21.93 -5.16 3.48
C ASP A 178 20.72 -5.18 4.44
N ARG A 179 19.64 -5.87 4.03
CA ARG A 179 18.38 -5.98 4.76
C ARG A 179 18.28 -7.22 5.63
N ALA A 180 19.18 -8.18 5.42
CA ALA A 180 19.11 -9.50 6.05
C ALA A 180 19.03 -9.35 7.58
N ILE A 181 18.07 -10.06 8.18
CA ILE A 181 17.91 -10.11 9.63
C ILE A 181 18.81 -11.22 10.15
N ASP A 182 19.70 -10.87 11.09
CA ASP A 182 20.40 -11.87 11.90
C ASP A 182 19.66 -11.96 13.23
N TRP A 183 18.73 -12.91 13.32
CA TRP A 183 17.90 -13.10 14.52
C TRP A 183 18.72 -13.33 15.79
N ARG A 184 19.98 -13.78 15.70
CA ARG A 184 20.84 -14.01 16.87
C ARG A 184 21.59 -12.77 17.33
N ARG A 185 21.61 -11.70 16.53
CA ARG A 185 22.38 -10.47 16.78
C ARG A 185 21.55 -9.20 16.76
N ASP A 186 20.45 -9.21 16.02
CA ASP A 186 19.57 -8.06 15.87
C ASP A 186 18.56 -8.02 17.02
N ASP A 187 18.54 -6.88 17.71
CA ASP A 187 17.50 -6.54 18.67
C ASP A 187 16.18 -6.19 17.96
N THR A 188 15.11 -6.06 18.74
CA THR A 188 13.76 -5.74 18.26
C THR A 188 13.74 -4.48 17.41
N ARG A 189 14.45 -3.43 17.83
CA ARG A 189 14.53 -2.17 17.08
C ARG A 189 15.20 -2.35 15.73
N THR A 190 16.29 -3.11 15.66
CA THR A 190 17.05 -3.38 14.43
C THR A 190 16.23 -4.20 13.45
N VAL A 191 15.54 -5.24 13.93
CA VAL A 191 14.62 -6.03 13.10
C VAL A 191 13.49 -5.16 12.55
N LEU A 192 12.85 -4.34 13.39
CA LEU A 192 11.79 -3.43 12.94
C LEU A 192 12.29 -2.44 11.90
N LYS A 193 13.46 -1.83 12.12
CA LYS A 193 14.08 -0.92 11.18
C LYS A 193 14.31 -1.56 9.81
N LYS A 194 14.84 -2.79 9.78
CA LYS A 194 15.08 -3.55 8.54
C LYS A 194 13.77 -3.82 7.80
N ILE A 195 12.74 -4.27 8.51
CA ILE A 195 11.42 -4.55 7.90
C ILE A 195 10.74 -3.25 7.46
N HIS A 196 10.76 -2.21 8.28
CA HIS A 196 10.19 -0.90 7.97
C HIS A 196 10.83 -0.28 6.72
N ALA A 197 12.15 -0.36 6.58
CA ALA A 197 12.87 0.11 5.39
C ALA A 197 12.50 -0.64 4.10
N ALA A 198 11.91 -1.83 4.20
CA ALA A 198 11.48 -2.65 3.06
C ALA A 198 9.95 -2.80 2.96
N ASP A 199 9.19 -2.19 3.87
CA ASP A 199 7.73 -2.29 3.88
C ASP A 199 7.11 -1.57 2.67
N GLY A 200 6.01 -2.12 2.15
CA GLY A 200 5.49 -1.82 0.82
C GLY A 200 6.21 -2.65 -0.23
N PHE A 201 7.51 -2.39 -0.40
CA PHE A 201 8.42 -3.09 -1.31
C PHE A 201 9.89 -2.87 -0.88
N PRO A 202 10.82 -3.82 -1.05
CA PRO A 202 10.63 -5.19 -1.60
C PRO A 202 10.21 -6.23 -0.56
N GLY A 203 10.16 -5.86 0.72
CA GLY A 203 10.16 -6.78 1.85
C GLY A 203 11.57 -7.29 2.17
N VAL A 204 11.72 -7.83 3.38
CA VAL A 204 12.97 -8.44 3.83
C VAL A 204 12.90 -9.95 3.57
N LEU A 205 13.84 -10.48 2.80
CA LEU A 205 13.90 -11.92 2.54
C LEU A 205 14.38 -12.66 3.80
N ASP A 206 13.65 -13.71 4.19
CA ASP A 206 14.00 -14.60 5.29
C ASP A 206 13.45 -16.02 5.03
N THR A 207 13.92 -17.00 5.79
CA THR A 207 13.46 -18.40 5.72
C THR A 207 12.57 -18.74 6.91
N LEU A 208 11.36 -19.22 6.63
CA LEU A 208 10.37 -19.64 7.63
C LEU A 208 9.82 -21.00 7.22
N CYS A 209 9.82 -21.96 8.14
CA CYS A 209 9.26 -23.30 7.92
C CYS A 209 9.79 -23.98 6.63
N GLY A 210 11.07 -23.76 6.30
CA GLY A 210 11.72 -24.28 5.08
C GLY A 210 11.48 -23.46 3.81
N GLY A 211 10.51 -22.54 3.80
CA GLY A 211 10.22 -21.67 2.66
C GLY A 211 10.89 -20.30 2.74
N ALA A 212 11.18 -19.70 1.59
CA ALA A 212 11.74 -18.35 1.48
C ALA A 212 10.63 -17.30 1.29
N TYR A 213 10.52 -16.36 2.23
CA TYR A 213 9.46 -15.35 2.26
C TYR A 213 10.02 -13.95 2.40
N TYR A 214 9.32 -12.98 1.83
CA TYR A 214 9.52 -11.56 2.11
C TYR A 214 8.61 -11.12 3.26
N LEU A 215 9.18 -10.50 4.29
CA LEU A 215 8.50 -10.03 5.50
C LEU A 215 7.97 -8.61 5.34
N PHE A 216 6.76 -8.36 5.86
CA PHE A 216 6.10 -7.05 5.86
C PHE A 216 5.28 -6.84 7.14
N ASP A 217 4.85 -5.60 7.35
CA ASP A 217 3.83 -5.23 8.32
C ASP A 217 4.24 -5.53 9.77
N ALA A 218 5.46 -5.11 10.14
CA ALA A 218 6.02 -5.42 11.45
C ALA A 218 5.74 -4.35 12.51
N CYS A 219 5.49 -4.80 13.75
CA CYS A 219 5.42 -3.97 14.96
C CYS A 219 6.08 -4.67 16.16
N ALA A 220 6.50 -3.90 17.15
CA ALA A 220 7.13 -4.43 18.35
C ALA A 220 6.14 -5.24 19.22
N GLU A 221 6.69 -6.11 20.07
CA GLU A 221 5.97 -6.83 21.10
C GLU A 221 6.64 -6.64 22.48
N GLY A 222 5.92 -5.98 23.38
CA GLY A 222 6.43 -5.56 24.69
C GLY A 222 6.42 -6.65 25.76
N THR A 223 5.58 -7.69 25.62
CA THR A 223 5.30 -8.70 26.65
C THR A 223 5.76 -10.11 26.28
N LEU A 224 5.46 -10.58 25.07
CA LEU A 224 5.83 -11.94 24.66
C LEU A 224 7.34 -12.05 24.41
N ARG A 225 7.92 -13.15 24.86
CA ARG A 225 9.34 -13.47 24.69
C ARG A 225 9.48 -14.94 24.30
N GLY A 226 10.48 -15.25 23.49
CA GLY A 226 10.87 -16.61 23.17
C GLY A 226 12.26 -16.94 23.71
N SER A 227 12.50 -18.22 24.00
CA SER A 227 13.83 -18.69 24.43
C SER A 227 14.84 -18.80 23.28
N GLN A 228 14.35 -18.86 22.03
CA GLN A 228 15.17 -19.00 20.83
C GLN A 228 14.89 -17.86 19.85
N PRO A 229 15.85 -16.94 19.62
CA PRO A 229 15.68 -15.89 18.63
C PRO A 229 15.42 -16.46 17.23
N GLY A 230 14.46 -15.87 16.53
CA GLY A 230 13.96 -16.31 15.23
C GLY A 230 12.81 -17.31 15.30
N ALA A 231 12.53 -17.92 16.46
CA ALA A 231 11.39 -18.82 16.62
C ALA A 231 10.06 -18.07 16.48
N ILE A 232 9.06 -18.71 15.86
CA ILE A 232 7.67 -18.26 15.90
C ILE A 232 7.10 -18.68 17.26
N ILE A 233 6.60 -17.72 18.03
CA ILE A 233 6.20 -17.93 19.44
C ILE A 233 4.70 -17.73 19.68
N ALA A 234 4.00 -17.05 18.78
CA ALA A 234 2.57 -16.87 18.85
C ALA A 234 1.98 -16.50 17.48
N GLN A 235 0.68 -16.63 17.35
CA GLN A 235 -0.11 -16.07 16.25
C GLN A 235 -1.27 -15.24 16.80
N ARG A 236 -1.71 -14.25 16.01
CA ARG A 236 -2.84 -13.37 16.32
C ARG A 236 -3.41 -12.76 15.06
N ASN A 237 -4.70 -12.96 14.79
CA ASN A 237 -5.46 -12.17 13.82
C ASN A 237 -4.82 -12.06 12.41
N GLY A 238 -4.13 -13.11 11.94
CA GLY A 238 -3.43 -13.10 10.66
C GLY A 238 -1.92 -12.87 10.74
N ALA A 239 -1.41 -12.40 11.88
CA ALA A 239 0.00 -12.13 12.12
C ALA A 239 0.69 -13.26 12.90
N ILE A 240 2.01 -13.36 12.75
CA ILE A 240 2.87 -14.21 13.58
C ILE A 240 3.78 -13.35 14.45
N CYS A 241 4.08 -13.81 15.66
CA CYS A 241 5.06 -13.21 16.55
C CYS A 241 6.35 -14.01 16.53
N ARG A 242 7.49 -13.34 16.30
CA ARG A 242 8.81 -13.97 16.29
C ARG A 242 9.71 -13.38 17.35
N ALA A 243 10.39 -14.24 18.09
CA ALA A 243 11.35 -13.82 19.10
C ALA A 243 12.56 -13.14 18.44
N THR A 244 13.02 -12.03 19.01
CA THR A 244 14.26 -11.35 18.66
C THR A 244 15.30 -11.58 19.75
N LEU A 245 16.47 -10.94 19.66
CA LEU A 245 17.51 -11.07 20.69
C LEU A 245 17.05 -10.62 22.09
N ASP A 246 16.26 -9.55 22.17
CA ASP A 246 15.86 -8.87 23.42
C ASP A 246 14.35 -8.87 23.67
N GLY A 247 13.57 -9.38 22.72
CA GLY A 247 12.14 -9.13 22.65
C GLY A 247 11.39 -10.05 21.68
N ALA A 248 10.44 -9.46 20.99
CA ALA A 248 9.78 -10.07 19.86
C ALA A 248 9.22 -9.01 18.91
N VAL A 249 8.95 -9.42 17.67
CA VAL A 249 8.26 -8.63 16.65
C VAL A 249 7.09 -9.40 16.10
N TRP A 250 5.97 -8.72 15.89
CA TRP A 250 4.90 -9.22 15.06
C TRP A 250 5.20 -8.96 13.59
N ILE A 251 4.80 -9.87 12.73
CA ILE A 251 4.88 -9.78 11.27
C ILE A 251 3.48 -10.07 10.74
N GLY A 252 2.83 -9.05 10.19
CA GLY A 252 1.45 -9.17 9.72
C GLY A 252 1.32 -9.88 8.37
N HIS A 253 2.30 -9.72 7.47
CA HIS A 253 2.18 -10.18 6.09
C HIS A 253 3.46 -10.81 5.55
N LEU A 254 3.29 -11.84 4.71
CA LEU A 254 4.34 -12.55 4.02
C LEU A 254 4.07 -12.57 2.51
N LYS A 255 5.13 -12.66 1.71
CA LYS A 255 5.06 -12.97 0.29
C LYS A 255 6.07 -14.07 -0.04
N LEU A 256 5.61 -15.20 -0.55
CA LEU A 256 6.49 -16.29 -0.98
C LEU A 256 7.40 -15.80 -2.13
N LYS A 257 8.70 -16.11 -2.05
CA LYS A 257 9.65 -15.86 -3.14
C LYS A 257 9.38 -16.84 -4.28
N ALA A 258 9.31 -16.35 -5.52
CA ALA A 258 9.09 -17.23 -6.67
C ALA A 258 10.24 -18.25 -6.78
N GLY A 259 9.91 -19.53 -6.94
CA GLY A 259 10.89 -20.62 -7.01
C GLY A 259 11.44 -21.11 -5.66
N GLY A 260 10.94 -20.61 -4.52
CA GLY A 260 11.22 -21.22 -3.21
C GLY A 260 10.49 -22.55 -3.10
N ALA A 261 11.23 -23.65 -2.96
CA ALA A 261 10.63 -24.95 -2.66
C ALA A 261 9.96 -24.90 -1.28
N ILE A 262 8.71 -25.33 -1.19
CA ILE A 262 8.10 -25.76 0.07
C ILE A 262 8.35 -27.27 0.11
N GLU A 263 9.18 -27.76 1.02
CA GLU A 263 9.27 -29.20 1.26
C GLU A 263 7.91 -29.67 1.81
N GLN A 264 7.08 -30.24 0.95
CA GLN A 264 5.84 -30.89 1.36
C GLN A 264 6.19 -32.19 2.09
N SER A 265 6.05 -32.20 3.41
CA SER A 265 6.09 -33.43 4.20
C SER A 265 4.79 -34.23 4.00
N GLY A 266 4.85 -35.18 3.06
CA GLY A 266 4.17 -36.49 3.12
C GLY A 266 2.65 -36.54 3.29
N LEU A 267 1.92 -36.56 2.17
CA LEU A 267 0.67 -37.31 2.03
C LEU A 267 0.75 -38.10 0.72
N SER A 268 1.00 -39.40 0.85
CA SER A 268 0.95 -40.35 -0.26
C SER A 268 -0.49 -40.53 -0.72
N SER A 269 -0.86 -39.96 -1.86
CA SER A 269 -2.04 -40.40 -2.60
C SER A 269 -1.63 -41.55 -3.53
N THR A 270 -1.58 -42.77 -3.01
CA THR A 270 -1.78 -43.95 -3.85
C THR A 270 -3.26 -43.97 -4.24
N ASN A 271 -3.57 -43.69 -5.50
CA ASN A 271 -4.74 -44.29 -6.12
C ASN A 271 -4.42 -44.63 -7.58
N SER A 272 -4.62 -45.91 -7.84
CA SER A 272 -4.43 -46.66 -9.06
C SER A 272 -5.17 -46.06 -10.25
N LEU A 273 -4.46 -45.99 -11.37
CA LEU A 273 -5.01 -45.77 -12.71
C LEU A 273 -5.87 -46.98 -13.10
N GLU A 274 -7.19 -46.80 -13.12
CA GLU A 274 -8.07 -47.65 -13.93
C GLU A 274 -8.49 -46.90 -15.19
N SER A 275 -8.25 -47.57 -16.31
CA SER A 275 -8.50 -47.18 -17.69
C SER A 275 -10.00 -47.10 -18.01
N TYR A 276 -10.46 -45.96 -18.52
CA TYR A 276 -11.68 -45.89 -19.31
C TYR A 276 -11.45 -45.12 -20.62
N SER A 277 -11.80 -45.77 -21.72
CA SER A 277 -11.65 -45.31 -23.10
C SER A 277 -12.51 -44.08 -23.44
N PRO A 278 -12.10 -43.25 -24.42
CA PRO A 278 -12.75 -41.97 -24.71
C PRO A 278 -14.03 -42.13 -25.54
N ILE A 279 -15.09 -41.44 -25.13
CA ILE A 279 -16.29 -41.17 -25.93
C ILE A 279 -16.00 -39.91 -26.79
N PRO A 280 -16.28 -39.90 -28.11
CA PRO A 280 -15.99 -38.75 -28.96
C PRO A 280 -16.97 -37.60 -28.71
N PRO A 281 -16.53 -36.32 -28.82
CA PRO A 281 -17.43 -35.18 -28.66
C PRO A 281 -18.28 -34.95 -29.93
N PRO A 282 -19.51 -34.42 -29.81
CA PRO A 282 -20.26 -33.97 -30.97
C PRO A 282 -19.67 -32.65 -31.54
N THR A 283 -19.73 -32.53 -32.85
CA THR A 283 -19.28 -31.38 -33.66
C THR A 283 -20.08 -30.09 -33.38
N PRO A 284 -19.46 -28.90 -33.46
CA PRO A 284 -20.12 -27.62 -33.20
C PRO A 284 -20.71 -26.98 -34.48
N PRO A 285 -21.74 -26.13 -34.39
CA PRO A 285 -22.06 -25.21 -35.47
C PRO A 285 -21.21 -23.93 -35.38
N LEU A 286 -20.44 -23.74 -36.45
CA LEU A 286 -19.91 -22.53 -37.09
C LEU A 286 -20.05 -21.14 -36.41
N LYS A 287 -18.87 -20.61 -36.10
CA LYS A 287 -18.31 -19.26 -36.39
C LYS A 287 -19.18 -18.02 -36.17
N GLY A 288 -18.77 -17.24 -35.16
CA GLY A 288 -18.92 -15.79 -35.11
C GLY A 288 -17.80 -15.15 -34.27
N GLY A 289 -16.85 -14.47 -34.95
CA GLY A 289 -16.02 -13.38 -34.42
C GLY A 289 -15.10 -13.68 -33.23
N GLY A 290 -13.86 -14.08 -33.51
CA GLY A 290 -12.80 -14.09 -32.52
C GLY A 290 -12.48 -12.66 -32.03
N CYS A 291 -12.53 -12.47 -30.72
CA CYS A 291 -11.82 -11.38 -30.05
C CYS A 291 -11.00 -12.03 -28.93
N ALA A 292 -9.76 -12.39 -29.26
CA ALA A 292 -8.77 -12.82 -28.29
C ALA A 292 -8.36 -11.58 -27.48
N ALA A 293 -9.11 -11.26 -26.43
CA ALA A 293 -8.66 -10.32 -25.44
C ALA A 293 -7.71 -11.06 -24.49
N MET A 294 -6.40 -10.89 -24.72
CA MET A 294 -5.41 -11.11 -23.67
C MET A 294 -5.69 -10.12 -22.54
N PHE A 295 -6.40 -10.57 -21.51
CA PHE A 295 -6.56 -9.79 -20.29
C PHE A 295 -5.36 -10.06 -19.37
N ALA A 296 -4.36 -9.19 -19.45
CA ALA A 296 -3.34 -9.09 -18.42
C ALA A 296 -4.00 -8.52 -17.15
N PHE A 297 -4.29 -9.39 -16.19
CA PHE A 297 -4.64 -8.99 -14.84
C PHE A 297 -3.41 -8.38 -14.18
N HIS A 298 -3.35 -7.05 -14.09
CA HIS A 298 -2.47 -6.39 -13.12
C HIS A 298 -3.27 -6.16 -11.84
N PRO A 299 -2.89 -6.78 -10.70
CA PRO A 299 -3.53 -6.49 -9.43
C PRO A 299 -3.30 -5.00 -9.10
N PRO A 300 -4.28 -4.32 -8.49
CA PRO A 300 -4.07 -2.95 -8.06
C PRO A 300 -3.02 -3.01 -6.93
N PHE A 301 -1.92 -2.27 -7.12
CA PHE A 301 -0.79 -2.17 -6.17
C PHE A 301 0.15 -3.38 -6.09
N GLN A 302 0.92 -3.60 -7.15
CA GLN A 302 2.28 -4.12 -6.99
C GLN A 302 3.19 -2.98 -6.51
N GLY A 303 4.01 -3.24 -5.50
CA GLY A 303 4.60 -2.25 -4.61
C GLY A 303 5.48 -1.17 -5.27
N GLU A 304 5.52 -0.01 -4.61
CA GLU A 304 6.33 1.18 -4.89
C GLU A 304 7.83 0.86 -4.67
N GLY A 305 8.39 0.16 -5.65
CA GLY A 305 9.72 -0.42 -5.58
C GLY A 305 10.68 0.06 -6.63
N TRP A 306 11.72 0.79 -6.22
CA TRP A 306 12.85 1.13 -7.05
C TRP A 306 13.82 -0.06 -7.09
N GLY A 307 14.10 -0.57 -8.29
CA GLY A 307 15.02 -1.68 -8.50
C GLY A 307 15.57 -1.60 -9.91
N GLY A 308 16.81 -1.10 -10.02
CA GLY A 308 17.62 -1.20 -11.23
C GLY A 308 18.42 -2.50 -11.17
N ASP A 309 17.77 -3.61 -11.48
CA ASP A 309 18.46 -4.82 -11.94
C ASP A 309 17.90 -5.12 -13.33
N GLY A 310 18.77 -5.04 -14.32
CA GLY A 310 18.43 -5.17 -15.73
C GLY A 310 17.62 -6.44 -15.99
N LEU A 311 16.48 -6.27 -16.69
CA LEU A 311 15.70 -7.28 -17.42
C LEU A 311 15.29 -8.60 -16.71
N ASN A 312 15.69 -8.86 -15.45
CA ASN A 312 15.44 -10.14 -14.75
C ASN A 312 14.70 -10.02 -13.40
N SER A 313 14.41 -8.82 -12.87
CA SER A 313 13.81 -8.68 -11.53
C SER A 313 12.28 -8.80 -11.47
N ALA A 314 11.58 -8.68 -12.61
CA ALA A 314 10.12 -8.78 -12.66
C ALA A 314 9.60 -10.23 -12.54
N SER A 315 10.42 -11.23 -12.90
CA SER A 315 10.05 -12.66 -12.87
C SER A 315 10.31 -13.34 -11.51
N GLU A 316 11.15 -12.76 -10.64
CA GLU A 316 11.54 -13.38 -9.36
C GLU A 316 10.58 -13.13 -8.17
N GLN A 317 9.55 -12.29 -8.35
CA GLN A 317 8.63 -11.89 -7.28
C GLN A 317 7.14 -12.09 -7.65
N SER A 318 6.78 -13.23 -8.24
CA SER A 318 5.40 -13.55 -8.67
C SER A 318 4.42 -13.95 -7.55
N GLY A 319 4.81 -13.89 -6.27
CA GLY A 319 3.95 -14.27 -5.14
C GLY A 319 2.91 -13.22 -4.72
N LEU A 320 1.78 -13.68 -4.19
CA LEU A 320 0.80 -12.84 -3.49
C LEU A 320 1.33 -12.44 -2.11
N LYS A 321 1.03 -11.20 -1.69
CA LYS A 321 1.28 -10.76 -0.31
C LYS A 321 0.03 -11.08 0.52
N LEU A 322 0.16 -11.99 1.48
CA LEU A 322 -0.93 -12.55 2.27
C LEU A 322 -0.68 -12.33 3.77
N PRO A 323 -1.72 -12.38 4.62
CA PRO A 323 -1.54 -12.50 6.06
C PRO A 323 -0.56 -13.63 6.39
N ALA A 324 0.33 -13.40 7.35
CA ALA A 324 1.40 -14.35 7.67
C ALA A 324 0.87 -15.74 8.04
N THR A 325 -0.24 -15.81 8.77
CA THR A 325 -0.84 -17.11 9.13
C THR A 325 -1.41 -17.85 7.92
N LEU A 326 -1.99 -17.13 6.95
CA LEU A 326 -2.48 -17.73 5.71
C LEU A 326 -1.32 -18.21 4.83
N ALA A 327 -0.21 -17.48 4.80
CA ALA A 327 0.97 -17.84 4.01
C ALA A 327 1.74 -19.06 4.55
N LEU A 328 1.65 -19.32 5.85
CA LEU A 328 2.31 -20.45 6.51
C LEU A 328 1.36 -21.64 6.75
N GLY A 329 0.05 -21.41 6.82
CA GLY A 329 -0.97 -22.47 6.92
C GLY A 329 -0.69 -23.47 8.04
N GLU A 330 -0.71 -24.75 7.69
CA GLU A 330 -0.54 -25.88 8.63
C GLU A 330 0.77 -25.87 9.41
N HIS A 331 1.81 -25.15 8.94
CA HIS A 331 3.06 -25.02 9.70
C HIS A 331 2.87 -24.31 11.06
N LEU A 332 1.72 -23.69 11.29
CA LEU A 332 1.39 -23.00 12.54
C LEU A 332 0.49 -23.82 13.47
N ALA A 333 0.19 -25.09 13.17
CA ALA A 333 -0.73 -25.92 13.95
C ALA A 333 -0.36 -25.99 15.45
N ASP A 334 0.94 -26.05 15.77
CA ASP A 334 1.45 -26.13 17.14
C ASP A 334 1.81 -24.75 17.73
N ILE A 335 1.60 -23.66 16.99
CA ILE A 335 1.90 -22.30 17.45
C ILE A 335 0.69 -21.74 18.19
N PRO A 336 0.86 -21.28 19.46
CA PRO A 336 -0.27 -20.83 20.26
C PRO A 336 -0.89 -19.54 19.71
N GLU A 337 -2.22 -19.47 19.74
CA GLU A 337 -2.94 -18.21 19.55
C GLU A 337 -2.78 -17.34 20.81
N ALA A 338 -2.45 -16.07 20.63
CA ALA A 338 -2.37 -15.09 21.70
C ALA A 338 -3.50 -14.07 21.53
N PRO A 339 -4.78 -14.44 21.78
CA PRO A 339 -5.91 -13.57 21.49
C PRO A 339 -5.83 -12.27 22.32
N LEU A 340 -6.35 -11.19 21.75
CA LEU A 340 -6.45 -9.91 22.44
C LEU A 340 -7.80 -9.28 22.14
N ASP A 341 -8.56 -9.01 23.20
CA ASP A 341 -9.86 -8.35 23.09
C ASP A 341 -9.68 -6.88 22.63
N PRO A 342 -10.37 -6.44 21.55
CA PRO A 342 -10.32 -5.06 21.08
C PRO A 342 -10.68 -4.00 22.13
N PHE A 343 -11.46 -4.36 23.16
CA PHE A 343 -11.92 -3.45 24.21
C PHE A 343 -11.05 -3.45 25.47
N SER A 344 -10.11 -4.38 25.57
CA SER A 344 -9.20 -4.45 26.69
C SER A 344 -8.14 -3.34 26.60
N PRO A 345 -7.83 -2.64 27.71
CA PRO A 345 -6.72 -1.71 27.76
C PRO A 345 -5.42 -2.43 27.43
N CYS A 346 -4.54 -1.78 26.66
CA CYS A 346 -3.23 -2.33 26.33
C CYS A 346 -2.15 -1.34 26.76
N SER A 347 -1.36 -1.73 27.77
CA SER A 347 -0.22 -0.96 28.30
C SER A 347 1.08 -1.52 27.72
N GLY A 348 1.33 -1.28 26.43
CA GLY A 348 2.54 -1.77 25.75
C GLY A 348 2.37 -1.86 24.24
N GLU A 349 3.49 -2.05 23.54
CA GLU A 349 3.49 -2.32 22.10
C GLU A 349 3.08 -3.77 21.85
N THR A 350 2.08 -3.98 21.01
CA THR A 350 1.65 -5.31 20.58
C THR A 350 0.85 -5.19 19.29
N TYR A 351 0.69 -6.28 18.53
CA TYR A 351 -0.10 -6.27 17.32
C TYR A 351 -1.60 -6.16 17.62
N ARG A 352 -2.22 -5.11 17.08
CA ARG A 352 -3.66 -4.85 17.09
C ARG A 352 -4.07 -4.33 15.74
N ASP A 353 -4.90 -5.09 15.03
CA ASP A 353 -5.54 -4.65 13.80
C ASP A 353 -6.90 -3.98 14.07
N ILE A 354 -7.56 -4.28 15.20
CA ILE A 354 -8.80 -3.63 15.67
C ILE A 354 -8.66 -3.27 17.15
N TRP A 355 -9.05 -2.05 17.53
CA TRP A 355 -9.17 -1.67 18.95
C TRP A 355 -10.21 -0.58 19.19
N PHE A 356 -10.70 -0.51 20.42
CA PHE A 356 -11.65 0.51 20.87
C PHE A 356 -11.06 1.35 21.99
N GLU A 357 -11.19 2.67 21.87
CA GLU A 357 -10.90 3.62 22.93
C GLU A 357 -12.16 4.41 23.29
N GLN A 358 -12.48 4.51 24.58
CA GLN A 358 -13.54 5.41 25.03
C GLN A 358 -12.91 6.62 25.72
N LYS A 359 -13.27 7.82 25.27
CA LYS A 359 -12.91 9.08 25.93
C LYS A 359 -14.20 9.86 26.18
N ASN A 360 -14.56 10.02 27.45
CA ASN A 360 -15.86 10.55 27.85
C ASN A 360 -16.99 9.75 27.18
N ASN A 361 -17.93 10.44 26.51
CA ASN A 361 -19.08 9.84 25.84
C ASN A 361 -18.82 9.54 24.35
N VAL A 362 -17.55 9.42 23.94
CA VAL A 362 -17.14 9.13 22.56
C VAL A 362 -16.35 7.82 22.52
N GLY A 363 -16.81 6.89 21.69
CA GLY A 363 -16.10 5.67 21.35
C GLY A 363 -15.35 5.83 20.03
N TYR A 364 -14.06 5.52 20.02
CA TYR A 364 -13.20 5.51 18.85
C TYR A 364 -12.89 4.06 18.50
N LEU A 365 -13.44 3.58 17.39
CA LEU A 365 -13.19 2.25 16.86
C LEU A 365 -12.16 2.34 15.75
N HIS A 366 -10.98 1.81 16.03
CA HIS A 366 -9.85 1.77 15.12
C HIS A 366 -9.76 0.42 14.42
N PHE A 367 -9.38 0.46 13.14
CA PHE A 367 -9.13 -0.72 12.32
C PHE A 367 -7.99 -0.46 11.33
N ASN A 368 -6.80 -0.96 11.63
CA ASN A 368 -5.59 -0.69 10.86
C ASN A 368 -5.23 -1.88 9.97
N PHE A 369 -6.13 -2.23 9.05
CA PHE A 369 -5.89 -3.31 8.10
C PHE A 369 -4.80 -2.92 7.10
N TYR A 370 -3.85 -3.81 6.88
CA TYR A 370 -2.70 -3.56 6.00
C TYR A 370 -3.18 -3.19 4.59
N ASN A 371 -2.63 -2.11 4.03
CA ASN A 371 -3.06 -1.51 2.76
C ASN A 371 -4.56 -1.14 2.68
N GLY A 372 -5.27 -1.05 3.81
CA GLY A 372 -6.71 -0.84 3.87
C GLY A 372 -7.55 -1.95 3.22
N ALA A 373 -6.95 -3.09 2.91
CA ALA A 373 -7.63 -4.24 2.30
C ALA A 373 -8.35 -5.04 3.39
N MET A 374 -9.64 -5.29 3.22
CA MET A 374 -10.51 -5.88 4.25
C MET A 374 -10.93 -7.28 3.84
N SER A 375 -10.35 -8.32 4.45
CA SER A 375 -10.75 -9.71 4.19
C SER A 375 -12.14 -10.01 4.77
N SER A 376 -12.76 -11.13 4.38
CA SER A 376 -14.03 -11.58 4.96
C SER A 376 -13.98 -11.62 6.49
N LEU A 377 -12.95 -12.26 7.05
CA LEU A 377 -12.76 -12.40 8.49
C LEU A 377 -12.50 -11.06 9.19
N GLN A 378 -11.76 -10.15 8.56
CA GLN A 378 -11.53 -8.80 9.11
C GLN A 378 -12.84 -7.98 9.13
N CYS A 379 -13.67 -8.07 8.09
CA CYS A 379 -14.99 -7.44 8.06
C CYS A 379 -15.92 -8.01 9.14
N GLU A 380 -15.93 -9.33 9.32
CA GLU A 380 -16.71 -10.02 10.36
C GLU A 380 -16.30 -9.55 11.77
N ARG A 381 -15.00 -9.59 12.08
CA ARG A 381 -14.45 -9.12 13.38
C ARG A 381 -14.70 -7.63 13.62
N LEU A 382 -14.58 -6.80 12.59
CA LEU A 382 -14.87 -5.36 12.71
C LEU A 382 -16.35 -5.10 12.94
N ARG A 383 -17.24 -5.86 12.32
CA ARG A 383 -18.68 -5.80 12.57
C ARG A 383 -19.01 -6.19 14.02
N GLU A 384 -18.39 -7.25 14.53
CA GLU A 384 -18.57 -7.67 15.93
C GLU A 384 -18.06 -6.61 16.93
N ALA A 385 -16.88 -6.03 16.65
CA ALA A 385 -16.36 -4.92 17.44
C ALA A 385 -17.28 -3.69 17.36
N TYR A 386 -17.82 -3.38 16.19
CA TYR A 386 -18.78 -2.30 16.01
C TYR A 386 -20.07 -2.51 16.82
N ILE A 387 -20.66 -3.72 16.76
CA ILE A 387 -21.86 -4.06 17.55
C ILE A 387 -21.55 -3.99 19.05
N THR A 388 -20.39 -4.45 19.49
CA THR A 388 -19.98 -4.31 20.90
C THR A 388 -19.81 -2.84 21.28
N ALA A 389 -19.33 -1.99 20.37
CA ALA A 389 -19.20 -0.55 20.60
C ALA A 389 -20.56 0.15 20.75
N THR A 390 -21.61 -0.28 20.04
CA THR A 390 -22.98 0.27 20.20
C THR A 390 -23.62 -0.10 21.53
N GLN A 391 -23.08 -1.09 22.24
CA GLN A 391 -23.52 -1.47 23.59
C GLN A 391 -22.79 -0.70 24.70
N ARG A 392 -21.77 0.10 24.36
CA ARG A 392 -21.06 0.94 25.34
C ARG A 392 -21.87 2.20 25.65
N ASP A 393 -21.64 2.75 26.83
CA ASP A 393 -22.21 4.05 27.25
C ASP A 393 -21.49 5.20 26.53
N VAL A 394 -21.76 5.32 25.23
CA VAL A 394 -21.24 6.36 24.34
C VAL A 394 -22.39 6.95 23.52
N ARG A 395 -22.31 8.24 23.24
CA ARG A 395 -23.27 8.96 22.38
C ARG A 395 -22.82 9.00 20.92
N LEU A 396 -21.53 8.78 20.69
CA LEU A 396 -20.87 8.93 19.40
C LEU A 396 -19.91 7.76 19.19
N ILE A 397 -19.94 7.16 18.00
CA ILE A 397 -18.95 6.17 17.56
C ILE A 397 -18.20 6.74 16.35
N VAL A 398 -16.87 6.80 16.46
CA VAL A 398 -15.98 7.27 15.41
C VAL A 398 -15.23 6.08 14.82
N LEU A 399 -15.42 5.82 13.53
CA LEU A 399 -14.71 4.83 12.73
C LEU A 399 -13.41 5.46 12.21
N MET A 400 -12.29 5.09 12.84
CA MET A 400 -11.01 5.77 12.66
C MET A 400 -10.16 5.25 11.49
N GLY A 401 -10.41 4.01 11.03
CA GLY A 401 -9.55 3.33 10.06
C GLY A 401 -8.08 3.28 10.49
N GLY A 402 -7.18 3.15 9.51
CA GLY A 402 -5.74 3.31 9.69
C GLY A 402 -5.26 4.72 9.30
N ALA A 403 -4.06 5.08 9.76
CA ALA A 403 -3.44 6.38 9.44
C ALA A 403 -3.08 6.50 7.95
N ASP A 404 -2.61 5.41 7.33
CA ASP A 404 -2.22 5.41 5.92
C ASP A 404 -3.41 5.18 4.97
N PHE A 405 -4.36 4.35 5.40
CA PHE A 405 -5.57 4.02 4.67
C PHE A 405 -6.75 3.92 5.61
N TRP A 406 -7.87 4.55 5.26
CA TRP A 406 -9.12 4.30 5.96
C TRP A 406 -9.72 2.96 5.51
N SER A 407 -9.91 2.77 4.19
CA SER A 407 -10.27 1.48 3.59
C SER A 407 -10.13 1.53 2.06
N ASN A 408 -9.66 0.43 1.47
CA ASN A 408 -9.61 0.20 0.02
C ASN A 408 -10.61 -0.88 -0.45
N GLY A 409 -11.53 -1.30 0.44
CA GLY A 409 -12.53 -2.33 0.20
C GLY A 409 -12.00 -3.76 0.35
N ILE A 410 -12.61 -4.68 -0.39
CA ILE A 410 -12.35 -6.13 -0.32
C ILE A 410 -10.86 -6.50 -0.53
N HIS A 411 -10.43 -7.58 0.10
CA HIS A 411 -9.03 -8.00 0.10
C HIS A 411 -8.67 -8.90 -1.08
N LEU A 412 -8.37 -8.27 -2.22
CA LEU A 412 -8.11 -8.97 -3.49
C LEU A 412 -7.02 -10.05 -3.42
N ASN A 413 -5.97 -9.88 -2.62
CA ASN A 413 -4.95 -10.94 -2.50
C ASN A 413 -5.48 -12.18 -1.76
N CYS A 414 -6.35 -12.02 -0.76
CA CYS A 414 -6.94 -13.16 -0.05
C CYS A 414 -7.96 -13.87 -0.94
N ILE A 415 -8.73 -13.09 -1.71
CA ILE A 415 -9.62 -13.60 -2.75
C ILE A 415 -8.85 -14.43 -3.78
N GLU A 416 -7.76 -13.89 -4.33
CA GLU A 416 -6.96 -14.57 -5.36
C GLU A 416 -6.28 -15.84 -4.81
N ALA A 417 -5.89 -15.83 -3.53
CA ALA A 417 -5.28 -16.99 -2.88
C ALA A 417 -6.29 -18.07 -2.45
N ALA A 418 -7.59 -17.76 -2.44
CA ALA A 418 -8.61 -18.72 -2.03
C ALA A 418 -8.77 -19.84 -3.05
N ALA A 419 -9.20 -21.02 -2.58
CA ALA A 419 -9.50 -22.16 -3.46
C ALA A 419 -10.54 -21.82 -4.55
N SER A 420 -11.49 -20.94 -4.23
CA SER A 420 -12.45 -20.37 -5.16
C SER A 420 -12.48 -18.85 -5.00
N PRO A 421 -11.80 -18.09 -5.87
CA PRO A 421 -11.82 -16.63 -5.82
C PRO A 421 -13.23 -16.04 -5.99
N ALA A 422 -14.12 -16.73 -6.71
CA ALA A 422 -15.51 -16.32 -6.86
C ALA A 422 -16.27 -16.39 -5.52
N ASP A 423 -16.14 -17.51 -4.80
CA ASP A 423 -16.83 -17.70 -3.52
C ASP A 423 -16.25 -16.80 -2.43
N GLU A 424 -14.93 -16.64 -2.37
CA GLU A 424 -14.31 -15.70 -1.41
C GLU A 424 -14.65 -14.25 -1.75
N SER A 425 -14.75 -13.89 -3.05
CA SER A 425 -15.26 -12.57 -3.44
C SER A 425 -16.69 -12.34 -2.95
N TRP A 426 -17.55 -13.34 -3.12
CA TRP A 426 -18.94 -13.29 -2.67
C TRP A 426 -19.04 -13.19 -1.15
N ARG A 427 -18.26 -13.98 -0.41
CA ARG A 427 -18.18 -13.89 1.05
C ARG A 427 -17.71 -12.51 1.48
N ASN A 428 -16.62 -12.02 0.89
CA ASN A 428 -15.99 -10.77 1.32
C ASN A 428 -16.91 -9.56 1.09
N ILE A 429 -17.61 -9.50 -0.05
CA ILE A 429 -18.55 -8.39 -0.31
C ILE A 429 -19.77 -8.45 0.61
N ASN A 430 -20.28 -9.65 0.95
CA ASN A 430 -21.38 -9.77 1.90
C ASN A 430 -20.95 -9.39 3.31
N ALA A 431 -19.79 -9.83 3.78
CA ALA A 431 -19.25 -9.43 5.09
C ALA A 431 -19.06 -7.90 5.19
N MET A 432 -18.58 -7.26 4.11
CA MET A 432 -18.46 -5.81 4.03
C MET A 432 -19.83 -5.10 4.02
N ASN A 433 -20.82 -5.65 3.32
CA ASN A 433 -22.19 -5.15 3.32
C ASN A 433 -22.87 -5.29 4.69
N ASP A 434 -22.60 -6.36 5.44
CA ASP A 434 -23.15 -6.57 6.77
C ASP A 434 -22.58 -5.58 7.79
N LEU A 435 -21.30 -5.25 7.67
CA LEU A 435 -20.69 -4.15 8.41
C LEU A 435 -21.34 -2.80 8.04
N ALA A 436 -21.43 -2.49 6.74
CA ALA A 436 -22.06 -1.25 6.27
C ALA A 436 -23.51 -1.12 6.74
N ARG A 437 -24.27 -2.22 6.71
CA ARG A 437 -25.64 -2.29 7.21
C ARG A 437 -25.68 -2.01 8.72
N ALA A 438 -24.83 -2.66 9.51
CA ALA A 438 -24.79 -2.44 10.95
C ALA A 438 -24.56 -0.95 11.30
N ILE A 439 -23.65 -0.29 10.57
CA ILE A 439 -23.39 1.15 10.71
C ILE A 439 -24.63 1.96 10.31
N ALA A 440 -25.14 1.77 9.09
CA ALA A 440 -26.22 2.57 8.52
C ALA A 440 -27.57 2.41 9.25
N THR A 441 -27.79 1.29 9.93
CA THR A 441 -29.00 1.04 10.74
C THR A 441 -28.83 1.37 12.21
N THR A 442 -27.69 1.92 12.62
CA THR A 442 -27.50 2.40 14.00
C THR A 442 -28.37 3.62 14.24
N ASP A 443 -29.20 3.58 15.28
CA ASP A 443 -30.08 4.66 15.70
C ASP A 443 -29.83 5.11 17.16
N SER A 444 -29.05 4.33 17.91
CA SER A 444 -28.67 4.59 19.30
C SER A 444 -27.53 5.60 19.46
N GLN A 445 -26.61 5.70 18.48
CA GLN A 445 -25.48 6.63 18.49
C GLN A 445 -25.39 7.38 17.18
N ILE A 446 -24.79 8.58 17.23
CA ILE A 446 -24.30 9.23 16.01
C ILE A 446 -23.03 8.49 15.55
N THR A 447 -22.92 8.24 14.26
CA THR A 447 -21.78 7.56 13.66
C THR A 447 -20.95 8.53 12.81
N ILE A 448 -19.62 8.48 12.96
CA ILE A 448 -18.68 9.28 12.17
C ILE A 448 -17.67 8.38 11.49
N ALA A 449 -17.47 8.53 10.18
CA ALA A 449 -16.27 8.06 9.51
C ALA A 449 -15.20 9.16 9.52
N ALA A 450 -14.07 8.92 10.19
CA ALA A 450 -12.94 9.84 10.28
C ALA A 450 -11.77 9.31 9.43
N LEU A 451 -11.67 9.78 8.19
CA LEU A 451 -10.67 9.33 7.23
C LEU A 451 -9.35 10.08 7.42
N GLN A 452 -8.41 9.43 8.10
CA GLN A 452 -7.04 9.92 8.29
C GLN A 452 -6.16 9.66 7.07
N GLY A 453 -6.40 8.52 6.41
CA GLY A 453 -5.70 8.06 5.22
C GLY A 453 -6.61 7.86 4.02
N ASN A 454 -6.01 7.47 2.89
CA ASN A 454 -6.69 7.33 1.60
C ASN A 454 -7.80 6.27 1.64
N ALA A 455 -8.79 6.45 0.78
CA ALA A 455 -9.86 5.47 0.57
C ALA A 455 -10.16 5.23 -0.91
N GLY A 456 -10.46 3.98 -1.25
CA GLY A 456 -10.70 3.56 -2.63
C GLY A 456 -11.80 2.53 -2.75
N ALA A 457 -12.46 2.53 -3.92
CA ALA A 457 -13.51 1.58 -4.29
C ALA A 457 -14.57 1.44 -3.16
N GLY A 458 -14.85 0.21 -2.72
CA GLY A 458 -15.80 -0.07 -1.65
C GLY A 458 -15.51 0.66 -0.34
N GLY A 459 -14.24 0.97 -0.05
CA GLY A 459 -13.86 1.70 1.15
C GLY A 459 -14.42 3.12 1.18
N VAL A 460 -14.48 3.81 0.04
CA VAL A 460 -15.16 5.13 0.00
C VAL A 460 -16.63 4.97 0.35
N PHE A 461 -17.32 3.98 -0.24
CA PHE A 461 -18.75 3.77 -0.04
C PHE A 461 -19.09 3.28 1.37
N LEU A 462 -18.21 2.51 2.02
CA LEU A 462 -18.37 2.12 3.42
C LEU A 462 -18.38 3.36 4.34
N SER A 463 -17.55 4.37 4.06
CA SER A 463 -17.54 5.60 4.87
C SER A 463 -18.88 6.34 4.84
N LEU A 464 -19.61 6.24 3.72
CA LEU A 464 -20.93 6.86 3.54
C LEU A 464 -22.05 6.13 4.29
N ALA A 465 -21.77 5.00 4.94
CA ALA A 465 -22.73 4.36 5.84
C ALA A 465 -22.88 5.13 7.17
N ALA A 466 -21.88 5.92 7.56
CA ALA A 466 -21.92 6.73 8.76
C ALA A 466 -22.76 8.02 8.56
N ASP A 467 -23.27 8.59 9.64
CA ASP A 467 -24.08 9.82 9.60
C ASP A 467 -23.26 11.04 9.14
N ARG A 468 -21.96 11.06 9.47
CA ARG A 468 -21.03 12.11 9.03
C ARG A 468 -19.70 11.53 8.57
N VAL A 469 -19.11 12.21 7.60
CA VAL A 469 -17.80 11.85 7.05
C VAL A 469 -16.89 13.06 7.16
N TYR A 470 -15.76 12.90 7.84
CA TYR A 470 -14.69 13.88 7.90
C TYR A 470 -13.41 13.26 7.35
N ALA A 471 -12.63 14.04 6.63
CA ALA A 471 -11.37 13.60 6.08
C ALA A 471 -10.28 14.61 6.40
N ARG A 472 -9.08 14.11 6.69
CA ARG A 472 -7.88 14.95 6.76
C ARG A 472 -7.68 15.65 5.41
N GLU A 473 -7.22 16.89 5.44
CA GLU A 473 -6.77 17.57 4.22
C GLU A 473 -5.69 16.73 3.52
N GLY A 474 -5.80 16.60 2.20
CA GLY A 474 -4.85 15.83 1.40
C GLY A 474 -5.18 14.35 1.22
N VAL A 475 -6.23 13.83 1.87
CA VAL A 475 -6.75 12.48 1.61
C VAL A 475 -7.21 12.35 0.15
N VAL A 476 -6.75 11.30 -0.52
CA VAL A 476 -7.13 10.97 -1.89
C VAL A 476 -8.24 9.92 -1.88
N PHE A 477 -9.32 10.24 -2.59
CA PHE A 477 -10.46 9.35 -2.79
C PHE A 477 -10.47 8.79 -4.20
N ASN A 478 -10.66 7.47 -4.32
CA ASN A 478 -10.97 6.80 -5.58
C ASN A 478 -12.39 6.22 -5.53
N PRO A 479 -13.45 7.06 -5.68
CA PRO A 479 -14.86 6.69 -5.50
C PRO A 479 -15.43 5.92 -6.71
N HIS A 480 -14.65 4.99 -7.28
CA HIS A 480 -15.04 4.23 -8.45
C HIS A 480 -14.42 2.83 -8.45
N TYR A 481 -14.98 1.97 -9.30
CA TYR A 481 -14.44 0.64 -9.58
C TYR A 481 -13.69 0.58 -10.92
N LYS A 482 -13.60 1.68 -11.68
CA LYS A 482 -12.76 1.73 -12.89
C LYS A 482 -11.29 1.46 -12.52
N GLY A 483 -10.63 0.56 -13.23
CA GLY A 483 -9.26 0.09 -12.93
C GLY A 483 -9.20 -1.20 -12.09
N ARG A 484 -10.31 -1.64 -11.52
CA ARG A 484 -10.53 -3.02 -11.08
C ARG A 484 -11.51 -3.61 -12.10
N ALA A 485 -11.32 -4.86 -12.56
CA ALA A 485 -12.26 -5.47 -13.50
C ALA A 485 -13.68 -5.23 -12.96
N THR A 486 -14.51 -4.51 -13.73
CA THR A 486 -15.76 -3.91 -13.26
C THR A 486 -16.55 -4.91 -12.42
N CYS A 487 -16.58 -4.72 -11.08
CA CYS A 487 -17.20 -5.64 -10.13
C CYS A 487 -18.73 -5.77 -10.31
N MET A 488 -19.34 -4.92 -11.15
CA MET A 488 -20.70 -5.13 -11.62
C MET A 488 -20.67 -6.11 -12.80
N ALA A 489 -20.76 -7.40 -12.48
CA ALA A 489 -21.11 -8.42 -13.45
C ALA A 489 -22.37 -7.97 -14.22
N ARG A 490 -22.31 -7.99 -15.55
CA ARG A 490 -23.40 -7.61 -16.47
C ARG A 490 -24.68 -8.47 -16.36
N ASN A 491 -24.81 -9.34 -15.36
CA ASN A 491 -25.93 -10.27 -15.20
C ASN A 491 -26.76 -10.12 -13.92
N THR A 492 -26.52 -9.10 -13.09
CA THR A 492 -27.49 -8.70 -12.06
C THR A 492 -27.95 -7.27 -12.35
N GLY A 493 -29.26 -7.13 -12.61
CA GLY A 493 -29.87 -5.85 -12.91
C GLY A 493 -29.65 -4.78 -11.83
N PRO A 494 -29.98 -3.50 -12.11
CA PRO A 494 -29.63 -2.34 -11.29
C PRO A 494 -30.41 -2.22 -9.95
N THR A 495 -30.77 -3.33 -9.32
CA THR A 495 -31.73 -3.37 -8.20
C THR A 495 -31.13 -3.58 -6.81
N CYS A 496 -29.89 -4.08 -6.66
CA CYS A 496 -29.37 -4.41 -5.32
C CYS A 496 -28.90 -3.19 -4.51
N CYS A 497 -28.36 -2.14 -5.15
CA CYS A 497 -27.95 -0.90 -4.47
C CYS A 497 -29.03 0.20 -4.42
N ARG A 498 -30.21 0.03 -5.02
CA ARG A 498 -31.28 1.06 -4.96
C ARG A 498 -32.26 0.90 -3.82
N SER A 499 -32.39 -0.29 -3.23
CA SER A 499 -33.43 -0.58 -2.24
C SER A 499 -33.13 -0.08 -0.82
N ALA A 500 -31.85 0.10 -0.45
CA ALA A 500 -31.47 0.66 0.86
C ALA A 500 -31.45 2.21 0.88
N TRP A 501 -31.30 2.86 -0.28
CA TRP A 501 -30.95 4.29 -0.36
C TRP A 501 -32.14 5.22 -0.61
N ALA A 502 -33.37 4.70 -0.74
CA ALA A 502 -34.56 5.49 -1.06
C ALA A 502 -35.36 5.99 0.16
N ARG A 503 -34.94 5.75 1.41
CA ARG A 503 -35.77 6.06 2.60
C ARG A 503 -35.33 7.23 3.51
N ARG A 504 -34.22 7.91 3.25
CA ARG A 504 -33.81 9.09 4.07
C ARG A 504 -33.75 10.43 3.32
N GLY A 505 -34.24 10.50 2.09
CA GLY A 505 -34.46 11.77 1.39
C GLY A 505 -35.78 12.44 1.76
N ARG A 506 -36.04 12.71 3.04
CA ARG A 506 -37.14 13.56 3.55
C ARG A 506 -37.07 13.70 5.07
N ARG A 507 -36.14 14.52 5.55
CA ARG A 507 -36.32 15.43 6.69
C ARG A 507 -35.08 16.33 6.73
N ARG A 508 -35.37 17.63 6.79
CA ARG A 508 -34.45 18.75 6.65
C ARG A 508 -33.42 18.81 7.76
#